data_AF-A0A2S0LCF9-F1
#
_entry.id   AF-A0A2S0LCF9-F1
#
_cell.length_a   1.000
_cell.length_b   1.000
_cell.length_c   1.000
_cell.angle_alpha   90.00
_cell.angle_beta   90.00
_cell.angle_gamma   90.00
#
_symmetry.space_group_name_H-M   'P 1'
#
loop_
_entity.id
_entity.type
_entity.pdbx_description
1 polymer ?
#
loop_
_entity_poly.entity_id
_entity_poly.type
_entity_poly.pdbx_seq_one_letter_code
_entity_poly.pdbx_strand_id
1 'polypeptide(L)'
;MFKDFFYRTYPVFGYEFFIPVALYKRIEAAEGEVSPQSIRLFFSKAPYAFSKAQLHITQEANKLFFVQIAFYEEDKREHFMKEMDDYKEVFPFWTVFPHSFYGAPRWNQGYQEHYRDTFLKYWHSLSPEAQQEYMNKYHCPEDWRLWLEDYQQWSKEKEIF
;
A
#
# COMPACT_ATOMS: atom_id res chain seq x y z
N MET A 1 35.07 -36.10 2.26
CA MET A 1 35.11 -34.86 1.45
C MET A 1 33.96 -34.92 0.46
N PHE A 2 33.35 -33.77 0.15
CA PHE A 2 32.16 -33.54 -0.69
C PHE A 2 30.79 -33.59 0.01
N LYS A 3 30.39 -32.44 0.55
CA LYS A 3 29.00 -31.96 0.47
C LYS A 3 29.06 -30.57 -0.15
N ASP A 4 29.09 -30.52 -1.47
CA ASP A 4 28.80 -29.29 -2.21
C ASP A 4 27.32 -28.98 -1.99
N PHE A 5 27.07 -28.16 -0.97
CA PHE A 5 25.79 -27.53 -0.74
C PHE A 5 25.63 -26.50 -1.87
N PHE A 6 24.94 -26.88 -2.94
CA PHE A 6 24.58 -25.97 -4.03
C PHE A 6 23.66 -24.88 -3.46
N TYR A 7 24.26 -23.80 -2.93
CA TYR A 7 23.59 -22.51 -2.83
C TYR A 7 23.38 -22.04 -4.27
N ARG A 8 22.26 -22.43 -4.88
CA ARG A 8 21.78 -21.70 -6.04
C ARG A 8 21.36 -20.32 -5.52
N THR A 9 22.25 -19.34 -5.63
CA THR A 9 21.95 -17.92 -5.48
C THR A 9 21.11 -17.50 -6.69
N TYR A 10 19.85 -17.90 -6.71
CA TYR A 10 18.91 -17.30 -7.63
C TYR A 10 18.73 -15.83 -7.23
N PRO A 11 18.74 -14.90 -8.19
CA PRO A 11 18.38 -13.52 -7.89
C PRO A 11 16.95 -13.52 -7.31
N VAL A 12 16.80 -12.83 -6.17
CA VAL A 12 15.49 -12.61 -5.55
C VAL A 12 15.06 -11.21 -5.89
N PHE A 13 13.93 -11.09 -6.58
CA PHE A 13 13.35 -9.81 -6.95
C PHE A 13 12.22 -9.48 -5.98
N GLY A 14 12.39 -8.41 -5.20
CA GLY A 14 11.38 -7.95 -4.23
C GLY A 14 10.33 -7.04 -4.86
N TYR A 15 9.11 -7.13 -4.36
CA TYR A 15 8.07 -6.13 -4.58
C TYR A 15 7.33 -5.85 -3.28
N GLU A 16 7.18 -4.57 -2.96
CA GLU A 16 6.63 -4.10 -1.69
C GLU A 16 5.49 -3.11 -1.95
N PHE A 17 4.40 -3.26 -1.24
CA PHE A 17 3.23 -2.39 -1.40
C PHE A 17 2.31 -2.44 -0.17
N PHE A 18 1.52 -1.41 -0.01
CA PHE A 18 0.34 -1.45 0.86
C PHE A 18 -0.85 -1.98 0.08
N ILE A 19 -1.67 -2.86 0.67
CA ILE A 19 -2.86 -3.40 0.00
C ILE A 19 -3.81 -2.26 -0.40
N PRO A 20 -4.06 -2.03 -1.71
CA PRO A 20 -4.97 -0.99 -2.17
C PRO A 20 -6.43 -1.35 -1.89
N VAL A 21 -7.32 -0.35 -1.95
CA VAL A 21 -8.75 -0.49 -1.60
C VAL A 21 -9.44 -1.58 -2.41
N ALA A 22 -9.22 -1.61 -3.72
CA ALA A 22 -9.87 -2.58 -4.60
C ALA A 22 -9.38 -4.01 -4.34
N LEU A 23 -8.08 -4.19 -4.05
CA LEU A 23 -7.52 -5.48 -3.66
C LEU A 23 -8.02 -5.90 -2.28
N TYR A 24 -8.10 -4.98 -1.30
CA TYR A 24 -8.67 -5.23 0.01
C TYR A 24 -10.08 -5.81 -0.10
N LYS A 25 -10.95 -5.16 -0.88
CA LYS A 25 -12.33 -5.62 -1.11
C LYS A 25 -12.39 -6.97 -1.82
N ARG A 26 -11.47 -7.23 -2.74
CA ARG A 26 -11.38 -8.53 -3.44
C ARG A 26 -10.98 -9.65 -2.48
N ILE A 27 -10.05 -9.39 -1.57
CA ILE A 27 -9.66 -10.33 -0.51
C ILE A 27 -10.83 -10.56 0.46
N GLU A 28 -11.47 -9.49 0.92
CA GLU A 28 -12.64 -9.55 1.80
C GLU A 28 -13.77 -10.37 1.18
N ALA A 29 -14.06 -10.16 -0.12
CA ALA A 29 -15.08 -10.92 -0.83
C ALA A 29 -14.73 -12.40 -1.01
N ALA A 30 -13.45 -12.73 -1.18
CA ALA A 30 -12.98 -14.09 -1.41
C ALA A 30 -12.83 -14.90 -0.12
N GLU A 31 -12.39 -14.27 0.97
CA GLU A 31 -12.02 -14.96 2.22
C GLU A 31 -12.93 -14.58 3.40
N GLY A 32 -13.86 -13.64 3.23
CA GLY A 32 -14.82 -13.19 4.26
C GLY A 32 -14.29 -12.12 5.21
N GLU A 33 -12.96 -12.00 5.37
CA GLU A 33 -12.29 -10.99 6.18
C GLU A 33 -10.93 -10.60 5.59
N VAL A 34 -10.36 -9.49 6.06
CA VAL A 34 -8.98 -9.11 5.73
C VAL A 34 -8.11 -9.16 6.98
N SER A 35 -7.26 -10.18 7.04
CA SER A 35 -6.28 -10.46 8.09
C SER A 35 -4.97 -10.97 7.46
N PRO A 36 -3.83 -10.96 8.16
CA PRO A 36 -2.59 -11.50 7.59
C PRO A 36 -2.70 -12.96 7.14
N GLN A 37 -3.58 -13.74 7.78
CA GLN A 37 -3.90 -15.11 7.40
C GLN A 37 -4.71 -15.17 6.11
N SER A 38 -5.79 -14.37 5.99
CA SER A 38 -6.64 -14.38 4.80
C SER A 38 -5.93 -13.79 3.58
N ILE A 39 -5.11 -12.75 3.74
CA ILE A 39 -4.24 -12.20 2.68
C ILE A 39 -3.28 -13.28 2.17
N ARG A 40 -2.64 -14.02 3.09
CA ARG A 40 -1.75 -15.13 2.72
C ARG A 40 -2.50 -16.23 1.97
N LEU A 41 -3.70 -16.57 2.44
CA LEU A 41 -4.53 -17.58 1.80
C LEU A 41 -4.95 -17.15 0.38
N PHE A 42 -5.38 -15.91 0.20
CA PHE A 42 -5.73 -15.33 -1.09
C PHE A 42 -4.58 -15.44 -2.09
N PHE A 43 -3.38 -15.00 -1.71
CA PHE A 43 -2.19 -15.05 -2.56
C PHE A 43 -1.61 -16.46 -2.78
N SER A 44 -1.99 -17.45 -1.95
CA SER A 44 -1.60 -18.84 -2.14
C SER A 44 -2.41 -19.57 -3.21
N LYS A 45 -3.55 -19.01 -3.63
CA LYS A 45 -4.44 -19.58 -4.65
C LYS A 45 -4.04 -19.10 -6.05
N ALA A 46 -4.50 -19.81 -7.09
CA ALA A 46 -4.35 -19.35 -8.46
C ALA A 46 -5.08 -18.00 -8.67
N PRO A 47 -4.55 -17.09 -9.52
CA PRO A 47 -3.40 -17.27 -10.42
C PRO A 47 -2.03 -17.02 -9.76
N TYR A 48 -1.98 -16.50 -8.53
CA TYR A 48 -0.73 -16.07 -7.88
C TYR A 48 0.13 -17.24 -7.39
N ALA A 49 -0.48 -18.19 -6.68
CA ALA A 49 0.15 -19.40 -6.16
C ALA A 49 1.46 -19.14 -5.37
N PHE A 50 1.55 -18.04 -4.63
CA PHE A 50 2.73 -17.70 -3.84
C PHE A 50 2.85 -18.62 -2.61
N SER A 51 4.06 -19.08 -2.35
CA SER A 51 4.35 -19.87 -1.15
C SER A 51 4.45 -18.98 0.10
N LYS A 52 4.30 -19.58 1.28
CA LYS A 52 4.47 -18.87 2.56
C LYS A 52 5.85 -18.21 2.70
N ALA A 53 6.90 -18.81 2.13
CA ALA A 53 8.25 -18.26 2.18
C ALA A 53 8.43 -17.02 1.31
N GLN A 54 7.56 -16.82 0.33
CA GLN A 54 7.60 -15.65 -0.56
C GLN A 54 6.85 -14.45 0.00
N LEU A 55 6.00 -14.61 1.01
CA LEU A 55 5.10 -13.56 1.49
C LEU A 55 5.44 -13.13 2.93
N HIS A 56 5.86 -11.89 3.08
CA HIS A 56 5.87 -11.19 4.36
C HIS A 56 4.68 -10.23 4.41
N ILE A 57 3.89 -10.29 5.48
CA ILE A 57 2.67 -9.48 5.62
C ILE A 57 2.64 -8.92 7.04
N THR A 58 2.60 -7.60 7.13
CA THR A 58 2.52 -6.87 8.40
C THR A 58 1.24 -6.03 8.42
N GLN A 59 0.48 -6.12 9.50
CA GLN A 59 -0.63 -5.21 9.74
C GLN A 59 -0.10 -4.00 10.50
N GLU A 60 -0.02 -2.86 9.82
CA GLU A 60 0.54 -1.62 10.38
C GLU A 60 -0.54 -0.79 11.09
N ALA A 61 -1.80 -0.89 10.64
CA ALA A 61 -2.94 -0.19 11.23
C ALA A 61 -4.27 -0.87 10.90
N ASN A 62 -5.38 -0.22 11.27
CA ASN A 62 -6.70 -0.65 10.81
C ASN A 62 -6.78 -0.51 9.28
N LYS A 63 -7.20 -1.58 8.59
CA LYS A 63 -7.25 -1.69 7.12
C LYS A 63 -5.92 -1.47 6.38
N LEU A 64 -4.81 -1.34 7.10
CA LEU A 64 -3.50 -1.06 6.53
C LEU A 64 -2.59 -2.28 6.66
N PHE A 65 -2.32 -2.91 5.53
CA PHE A 65 -1.47 -4.09 5.43
C PHE A 65 -0.32 -3.82 4.47
N PHE A 66 0.91 -3.96 4.98
CA PHE A 66 2.13 -3.92 4.18
C PHE A 66 2.51 -5.34 3.75
N VAL A 67 2.74 -5.53 2.45
CA VAL A 67 3.03 -6.83 1.85
C VAL A 67 4.36 -6.73 1.11
N GLN A 68 5.26 -7.67 1.39
CA GLN A 68 6.49 -7.87 0.65
C GLN A 68 6.45 -9.25 0.01
N ILE A 69 6.71 -9.30 -1.29
CA ILE A 69 6.69 -10.52 -2.10
C ILE A 69 8.07 -10.76 -2.70
N ALA A 70 8.59 -11.97 -2.52
CA ALA A 70 9.80 -12.44 -3.16
C ALA A 70 9.47 -13.22 -4.45
N PHE A 71 10.03 -12.76 -5.56
CA PHE A 71 9.96 -13.42 -6.86
C PHE A 71 11.33 -14.04 -7.21
N TYR A 72 11.30 -15.23 -7.78
CA TYR A 72 12.48 -15.94 -8.28
C TYR A 72 12.64 -15.84 -9.80
N GLU A 73 11.69 -15.18 -10.47
CA GLU A 73 11.67 -14.89 -11.91
C GLU A 73 11.26 -13.42 -12.08
N GLU A 74 12.06 -12.65 -12.81
CA GLU A 74 11.82 -11.21 -13.03
C GLU A 74 10.54 -10.95 -13.82
N ASP A 75 10.28 -11.71 -14.87
CA ASP A 75 9.07 -11.59 -15.69
C ASP A 75 7.79 -11.74 -14.86
N LYS A 76 7.80 -12.63 -13.85
CA LYS A 76 6.66 -12.81 -12.93
C LYS A 76 6.48 -11.60 -12.03
N ARG A 77 7.58 -11.01 -11.55
CA ARG A 77 7.53 -9.76 -10.79
C ARG A 77 6.97 -8.64 -11.66
N GLU A 78 7.46 -8.47 -12.89
CA GLU A 78 6.99 -7.41 -13.78
C GLU A 78 5.51 -7.56 -14.14
N HIS A 79 5.06 -8.79 -14.38
CA HIS A 79 3.65 -9.07 -14.63
C HIS A 79 2.79 -8.72 -13.40
N PHE A 80 3.23 -9.12 -12.21
CA PHE A 80 2.55 -8.78 -10.97
C PHE A 80 2.52 -7.26 -10.73
N MET A 81 3.63 -6.56 -10.97
CA MET A 81 3.70 -5.09 -10.85
C MET A 81 2.70 -4.40 -11.77
N LYS A 82 2.60 -4.84 -13.03
CA LYS A 82 1.61 -4.31 -13.99
C LYS A 82 0.17 -4.58 -13.55
N GLU A 83 -0.11 -5.75 -12.98
CA GLU A 83 -1.42 -6.03 -12.38
C GLU A 83 -1.69 -5.11 -11.18
N MET A 84 -0.68 -4.84 -10.36
CA MET A 84 -0.81 -3.95 -9.20
C MET A 84 -1.03 -2.48 -9.60
N ASP A 85 -0.55 -2.06 -10.77
CA ASP A 85 -0.83 -0.72 -11.32
C ASP A 85 -2.32 -0.50 -11.61
N ASP A 86 -3.13 -1.54 -11.79
CA ASP A 86 -4.59 -1.39 -11.92
C ASP A 86 -5.25 -1.04 -10.57
N TYR A 87 -4.56 -1.26 -9.45
CA TYR A 87 -5.04 -1.03 -8.10
C TYR A 87 -4.36 0.20 -7.46
N LYS A 88 -4.66 1.41 -7.97
CA LYS A 88 -4.00 2.64 -7.51
C LYS A 88 -4.58 3.24 -6.23
N GLU A 89 -5.88 3.06 -6.00
CA GLU A 89 -6.57 3.72 -4.90
C GLU A 89 -6.15 3.14 -3.55
N VAL A 90 -5.50 3.95 -2.73
CA VAL A 90 -5.15 3.61 -1.34
C VAL A 90 -6.21 4.13 -0.37
N PHE A 91 -6.26 3.56 0.85
CA PHE A 91 -7.16 4.09 1.89
C PHE A 91 -6.71 5.48 2.35
N PRO A 92 -7.64 6.37 2.71
CA PRO A 92 -7.23 7.67 3.21
C PRO A 92 -6.52 7.56 4.54
N PHE A 93 -5.60 8.48 4.78
CA PHE A 93 -4.85 8.49 6.03
C PHE A 93 -5.78 8.56 7.26
N TRP A 94 -6.79 9.41 7.23
CA TRP A 94 -7.78 9.54 8.31
C TRP A 94 -8.63 8.28 8.54
N THR A 95 -8.72 7.39 7.55
CA THR A 95 -9.41 6.10 7.70
C THR A 95 -8.53 5.09 8.43
N VAL A 96 -7.25 5.00 8.07
CA VAL A 96 -6.32 4.03 8.66
C VAL A 96 -5.79 4.49 10.02
N PHE A 97 -5.74 5.80 10.26
CA PHE A 97 -5.25 6.43 11.48
C PHE A 97 -6.25 7.47 12.03
N PRO A 98 -7.43 7.06 12.51
CA PRO A 98 -8.52 7.98 12.90
C PRO A 98 -8.20 8.84 14.12
N HIS A 99 -7.18 8.48 14.91
CA HIS A 99 -6.71 9.26 16.07
C HIS A 99 -5.46 10.08 15.78
N SER A 100 -4.97 10.04 14.54
CA SER A 100 -3.83 10.84 14.10
C SER A 100 -4.36 12.07 13.37
N PHE A 101 -3.89 13.24 13.80
CA PHE A 101 -4.14 14.52 13.15
C PHE A 101 -2.82 15.06 12.61
N TYR A 102 -2.90 15.96 11.63
CA TYR A 102 -1.70 16.58 11.09
C TYR A 102 -0.90 17.32 12.19
N GLY A 103 0.41 17.07 12.27
CA GLY A 103 1.28 17.60 13.33
C GLY A 103 1.33 16.74 14.60
N ALA A 104 0.64 15.60 14.65
CA ALA A 104 0.82 14.63 15.72
C ALA A 104 2.29 14.16 15.78
N PRO A 105 2.89 13.99 16.98
CA PRO A 105 4.32 13.66 17.13
C PRO A 105 4.81 12.42 16.38
N ARG A 106 3.91 11.49 16.05
CA ARG A 106 4.22 10.20 15.39
C ARG A 106 4.01 10.22 13.87
N TRP A 107 3.43 11.29 13.33
CA TRP A 107 3.11 11.44 11.90
C TRP A 107 4.33 11.29 10.98
N ASN A 108 5.52 11.68 11.48
CA ASN A 108 6.79 11.65 10.74
C ASN A 108 7.72 10.54 11.24
N GLN A 109 7.17 9.41 11.71
CA GLN A 109 7.98 8.31 12.23
C GLN A 109 7.42 6.94 11.84
N GLY A 110 8.32 6.04 11.43
CA GLY A 110 8.03 4.63 11.21
C GLY A 110 7.02 4.38 10.08
N TYR A 111 6.09 3.46 10.28
CA TYR A 111 5.10 3.08 9.26
C TYR A 111 4.10 4.20 8.93
N GLN A 112 3.87 5.17 9.84
CA GLN A 112 3.00 6.31 9.58
C GLN A 112 3.62 7.22 8.52
N GLU A 113 4.92 7.47 8.61
CA GLU A 113 5.67 8.22 7.60
C GLU A 113 5.68 7.49 6.26
N HIS A 114 5.98 6.19 6.26
CA HIS A 114 5.98 5.40 5.04
C HIS A 114 4.60 5.42 4.33
N TYR A 115 3.52 5.31 5.11
CA TYR A 115 2.18 5.38 4.55
C TYR A 115 1.78 6.80 4.13
N ARG A 116 2.19 7.84 4.87
CA ARG A 116 1.99 9.24 4.47
C ARG A 116 2.54 9.48 3.07
N ASP A 117 3.77 9.06 2.80
CA ASP A 117 4.40 9.29 1.50
C ASP A 117 3.68 8.54 0.38
N THR A 118 3.23 7.30 0.66
CA THR A 118 2.40 6.51 -0.27
C THR A 118 1.07 7.21 -0.56
N PHE A 119 0.38 7.68 0.49
CA PHE A 119 -0.89 8.39 0.39
C PHE A 119 -0.75 9.69 -0.39
N LEU A 120 0.26 10.51 -0.09
CA LEU A 120 0.48 11.79 -0.77
C LEU A 120 0.87 11.60 -2.23
N LYS A 121 1.67 10.57 -2.56
CA LYS A 121 1.95 10.21 -3.95
C LYS A 121 0.67 9.87 -4.73
N TYR A 122 -0.24 9.12 -4.12
CA TYR A 122 -1.55 8.84 -4.71
C TYR A 122 -2.40 10.11 -4.83
N TRP A 123 -2.50 10.90 -3.77
CA TRP A 123 -3.27 12.15 -3.73
C TRP A 123 -2.87 13.13 -4.84
N HIS A 124 -1.56 13.33 -5.04
CA HIS A 124 -1.02 14.20 -6.08
C HIS A 124 -1.24 13.67 -7.51
N SER A 125 -1.49 12.37 -7.66
CA SER A 125 -1.82 11.79 -8.97
C SER A 125 -3.27 12.04 -9.40
N LEU A 126 -4.12 12.51 -8.49
CA LEU A 126 -5.53 12.78 -8.75
C LEU A 126 -5.74 14.20 -9.29
N SER A 127 -6.71 14.36 -10.19
CA SER A 127 -7.21 15.70 -10.57
C SER A 127 -7.97 16.34 -9.39
N PRO A 128 -8.17 17.66 -9.38
CA PRO A 128 -8.96 18.32 -8.33
C PRO A 128 -10.37 17.73 -8.15
N GLU A 129 -11.01 17.34 -9.25
CA GLU A 129 -12.34 16.71 -9.22
C GLU A 129 -12.26 15.32 -8.56
N ALA A 130 -11.27 14.51 -8.93
CA ALA A 130 -11.05 13.18 -8.34
C ALA A 130 -10.65 13.27 -6.86
N GLN A 131 -9.90 14.31 -6.46
CA GLN A 131 -9.59 14.61 -5.06
C GLN A 131 -10.88 14.89 -4.27
N GLN A 132 -11.79 15.70 -4.81
CA GLN A 132 -13.08 15.97 -4.17
C GLN A 132 -13.95 14.72 -4.06
N GLU A 133 -14.06 13.93 -5.13
CA GLU A 133 -14.79 12.67 -5.13
C GLU A 133 -14.22 11.70 -4.08
N TYR A 134 -12.90 11.60 -3.99
CA TYR A 134 -12.22 10.77 -3.00
C TYR A 134 -12.52 11.24 -1.58
N MET A 135 -12.44 12.54 -1.29
CA MET A 135 -12.78 13.10 0.01
C MET A 135 -14.24 12.82 0.39
N ASN A 136 -15.17 12.97 -0.56
CA ASN A 136 -16.58 12.69 -0.36
C ASN A 136 -16.84 11.21 -0.07
N LYS A 137 -16.25 10.33 -0.88
CA LYS A 137 -16.33 8.86 -0.76
C LYS A 137 -15.90 8.36 0.62
N TYR A 138 -14.89 9.00 1.20
CA TYR A 138 -14.31 8.60 2.47
C TYR A 138 -14.66 9.50 3.65
N HIS A 139 -15.67 10.35 3.50
CA HIS A 139 -16.14 11.27 4.54
C HIS A 139 -14.98 12.02 5.21
N CYS A 140 -14.15 12.69 4.39
CA CYS A 140 -12.98 13.44 4.85
C CYS A 140 -13.34 14.41 5.99
N PRO A 141 -12.72 14.25 7.17
CA PRO A 141 -12.86 15.20 8.27
C PRO A 141 -12.41 16.62 7.87
N GLU A 142 -12.99 17.62 8.51
CA GLU A 142 -12.74 19.02 8.15
C GLU A 142 -11.28 19.43 8.38
N ASP A 143 -10.65 18.96 9.45
CA ASP A 143 -9.23 19.17 9.72
C ASP A 143 -8.33 18.59 8.63
N TRP A 144 -8.67 17.40 8.13
CA TRP A 144 -7.99 16.76 7.01
C TRP A 144 -8.18 17.51 5.70
N ARG A 145 -9.39 18.02 5.44
CA ARG A 145 -9.68 18.82 4.25
C ARG A 145 -8.86 20.11 4.23
N LEU A 146 -8.92 20.89 5.30
CA LEU A 146 -8.18 22.15 5.43
C LEU A 146 -6.67 21.91 5.24
N TRP A 147 -6.16 20.83 5.83
CA TRP A 147 -4.75 20.49 5.68
C TRP A 147 -4.34 20.16 4.24
N LEU A 148 -5.16 19.38 3.52
CA LEU A 148 -4.87 19.02 2.13
C LEU A 148 -4.88 20.24 1.21
N GLU A 149 -5.77 21.21 1.47
CA GLU A 149 -5.82 22.49 0.77
C GLU A 149 -4.54 23.30 1.01
N ASP A 150 -4.14 23.47 2.28
CA ASP A 150 -2.90 24.16 2.66
C ASP A 150 -1.66 23.49 2.04
N TYR A 151 -1.60 22.17 2.10
CA TYR A 151 -0.49 21.39 1.55
C TYR A 151 -0.39 21.52 0.03
N GLN A 152 -1.52 21.54 -0.68
CA GLN A 152 -1.55 21.73 -2.12
C GLN A 152 -1.10 23.14 -2.52
N GLN A 153 -1.48 24.16 -1.74
CA GLN A 153 -1.02 25.54 -1.94
C GLN A 153 0.50 25.65 -1.72
N TRP A 154 1.01 25.11 -0.62
CA TRP A 154 2.44 25.07 -0.32
C TRP A 154 3.26 24.32 -1.38
N SER A 155 2.74 23.20 -1.88
CA SER A 155 3.42 22.40 -2.91
C SER A 155 3.58 23.19 -4.21
N LYS A 156 2.53 23.93 -4.63
CA LYS A 156 2.59 24.80 -5.81
C LYS A 156 3.62 25.90 -5.65
N GLU A 157 3.68 26.54 -4.48
CA GLU A 157 4.65 27.60 -4.20
C GLU A 157 6.09 27.09 -4.27
N LYS A 158 6.35 25.84 -3.87
CA LYS A 158 7.68 25.25 -3.93
C LYS A 158 8.11 24.74 -5.29
N GLU A 159 7.19 24.39 -6.18
CA GLU A 159 7.51 24.02 -7.57
C GLU A 159 7.80 25.24 -8.47
N ILE A 160 7.50 26.45 -7.99
CA ILE A 160 7.68 27.71 -8.72
C ILE A 160 9.06 28.37 -8.45
N PHE A 161 9.87 27.83 -7.52
CA PHE A 161 11.25 28.25 -7.23
C PHE A 161 12.28 27.20 -7.64
#